data_AF-A0A1R1PZ97-F1
#
_entry.id   AF-A0A1R1PZ97-F1
#
_cell.length_a   1.000
_cell.length_b   1.000
_cell.length_c   1.000
_cell.angle_alpha   90.00
_cell.angle_beta   90.00
_cell.angle_gamma   90.00
#
_symmetry.space_group_name_H-M   'P 1'
#
loop_
_entity.id
_entity.type
_entity.pdbx_description
1 polymer ?
#
loop_
_entity_poly.entity_id
_entity_poly.type
_entity_poly.pdbx_seq_one_letter_code
_entity_poly.pdbx_strand_id
1 'polypeptide(L)'
;MCYQRRRFTISYSDHPVEYYSKLPTECNVDECIILDPVIDTGSTADAAISIVKSWCKNADGFGKSDKKVKFITVCASKAGLDKLRHSHPDVEYYTAAIDETLSSNGSIEPGIGDCGNRLFGP
;
A
#
# COMPACT_ATOMS: atom_id res chain seq x y z
N MET A 1 -16.93 5.27 -22.20
CA MET A 1 -15.51 5.62 -22.47
C MET A 1 -15.32 7.08 -22.04
N CYS A 2 -15.03 7.33 -20.76
CA CYS A 2 -14.88 8.68 -20.21
C CYS A 2 -13.46 8.81 -19.65
N TYR A 3 -12.63 9.62 -20.32
CA TYR A 3 -11.24 9.89 -19.96
C TYR A 3 -11.20 11.22 -19.21
N GLN A 4 -11.22 11.18 -17.88
CA GLN A 4 -11.01 12.39 -17.08
C GLN A 4 -9.51 12.74 -17.06
N ARG A 5 -9.11 13.76 -17.84
CA ARG A 5 -7.78 14.35 -17.76
C ARG A 5 -7.65 15.19 -16.50
N ARG A 6 -7.01 14.66 -15.45
CA ARG A 6 -6.44 15.51 -14.38
C ARG A 6 -5.09 16.03 -14.86
N ARG A 7 -4.88 17.35 -14.81
CA ARG A 7 -3.57 17.97 -15.07
C ARG A 7 -2.63 17.56 -13.93
N PHE A 8 -1.53 16.90 -14.27
CA PHE A 8 -0.47 16.55 -13.33
C PHE A 8 0.64 17.58 -13.42
N THR A 9 0.79 18.40 -12.38
CA THR A 9 2.04 19.10 -12.09
C THR A 9 2.79 18.21 -11.11
N ILE A 10 3.93 17.65 -11.50
CA ILE A 10 4.75 16.82 -10.61
C ILE A 10 5.55 17.79 -9.73
N SER A 11 5.13 17.97 -8.48
CA SER A 11 5.99 18.53 -7.43
C SER A 11 6.92 17.44 -6.94
N TYR A 12 8.23 17.70 -6.92
CA TYR A 12 9.22 16.76 -6.38
C TYR A 12 9.03 16.67 -4.85
N SER A 13 8.32 15.65 -4.39
CA SER A 13 8.10 15.36 -2.97
C SER A 13 8.47 13.90 -2.72
N ASP A 14 9.16 13.62 -1.62
CA ASP A 14 9.50 12.25 -1.14
C ASP A 14 8.27 11.47 -0.63
N HIS A 15 7.07 11.90 -1.02
CA HIS A 15 5.81 11.27 -0.69
C HIS A 15 5.27 10.53 -1.92
N PRO A 16 4.83 9.27 -1.77
CA PRO A 16 4.25 8.53 -2.87
C PRO A 16 2.99 9.24 -3.37
N VAL A 17 2.91 9.38 -4.70
CA VAL A 17 1.74 9.93 -5.39
C VAL A 17 1.12 8.85 -6.26
N GLU A 18 -0.21 8.81 -6.30
CA GLU A 18 -0.91 7.92 -7.22
C GLU A 18 -0.57 8.31 -8.66
N TYR A 19 0.17 7.44 -9.35
CA TYR A 19 0.51 7.63 -10.76
C TYR A 19 -0.45 6.88 -11.70
N TYR A 20 -0.79 5.64 -11.35
CA TYR A 20 -1.64 4.78 -12.15
C TYR A 20 -2.51 3.90 -11.27
N SER A 21 -3.81 3.86 -11.56
CA SER A 21 -4.77 2.97 -10.94
C SER A 21 -5.71 2.40 -12.00
N LYS A 22 -5.95 1.09 -11.94
CA LYS A 22 -6.89 0.36 -12.81
C LYS A 22 -7.90 -0.43 -12.00
N LEU A 23 -8.31 0.11 -10.86
CA LEU A 23 -9.37 -0.47 -10.06
C LEU A 23 -10.70 -0.46 -10.86
N PRO A 24 -11.57 -1.46 -10.65
CA PRO A 24 -12.91 -1.46 -11.24
C PRO A 24 -13.67 -0.17 -10.90
N THR A 25 -14.62 0.23 -11.74
CA THR A 25 -15.43 1.44 -11.48
C THR A 25 -16.28 1.32 -10.21
N GLU A 26 -16.70 0.10 -9.89
CA GLU A 26 -17.50 -0.23 -8.71
C GLU A 26 -16.73 -1.19 -7.81
N CYS A 27 -16.75 -0.94 -6.51
CA CYS A 27 -16.18 -1.86 -5.51
C CYS A 27 -17.25 -2.85 -5.04
N ASN A 28 -17.54 -3.88 -5.84
CA ASN A 28 -18.47 -4.96 -5.47
C ASN A 28 -17.71 -6.20 -4.98
N VAL A 29 -16.91 -6.02 -3.92
CA VAL A 29 -16.16 -7.10 -3.26
C VAL A 29 -16.31 -7.00 -1.74
N ASP A 30 -16.27 -8.16 -1.08
CA ASP A 30 -16.32 -8.27 0.40
C ASP A 30 -14.93 -8.05 1.03
N GLU A 31 -13.88 -8.48 0.33
CA GLU A 31 -12.49 -8.39 0.78
C GLU A 31 -11.58 -7.77 -0.28
N CYS A 32 -10.64 -6.96 0.17
CA CYS A 32 -9.57 -6.38 -0.65
C CYS A 32 -8.22 -6.86 -0.12
N ILE A 33 -7.41 -7.47 -0.97
CA ILE A 33 -6.08 -7.94 -0.60
C ILE A 33 -5.05 -7.09 -1.34
N ILE A 34 -4.21 -6.39 -0.57
CA ILE A 34 -3.07 -5.62 -1.08
C ILE A 34 -1.83 -6.50 -0.94
N LEU A 35 -1.07 -6.62 -2.02
CA LEU A 35 0.13 -7.44 -2.11
C LEU A 35 1.33 -6.54 -2.39
N ASP A 36 2.32 -6.58 -1.50
CA ASP A 36 3.61 -5.91 -1.66
C ASP A 36 4.70 -6.79 -1.03
N PRO A 37 5.77 -7.18 -1.76
CA PRO A 37 6.79 -8.06 -1.21
C PRO A 37 7.46 -7.52 0.06
N VAL A 38 7.59 -6.18 0.20
CA VAL A 38 8.29 -5.58 1.35
C VAL A 38 7.57 -4.35 1.88
N ILE A 39 7.53 -4.26 3.22
CA ILE A 39 7.20 -3.02 3.92
C ILE A 39 8.47 -2.44 4.53
N ASP A 40 9.08 -1.48 3.84
CA ASP A 40 10.20 -0.70 4.38
C ASP A 40 9.69 0.38 5.35
N THR A 41 9.68 1.65 4.95
CA THR A 41 9.15 2.77 5.75
C THR A 41 7.61 2.81 5.84
N GLY A 42 6.93 1.96 5.06
CA GLY A 42 5.47 1.87 5.00
C GLY A 42 4.77 3.04 4.28
N SER A 43 5.47 4.02 3.73
CA SER A 43 4.84 5.15 3.02
C SER A 43 4.06 4.72 1.77
N THR A 44 4.63 3.84 0.93
CA THR A 44 3.95 3.32 -0.27
C THR A 44 2.71 2.51 0.11
N ALA A 45 2.84 1.64 1.12
CA ALA A 45 1.73 0.84 1.63
C ALA A 45 0.58 1.70 2.19
N ASP A 46 0.90 2.77 2.92
CA ASP A 46 -0.07 3.72 3.48
C ASP A 46 -0.87 4.43 2.36
N ALA A 47 -0.18 4.88 1.31
CA ALA A 47 -0.82 5.46 0.14
C ALA A 47 -1.72 4.43 -0.59
N ALA A 48 -1.23 3.21 -0.81
CA ALA A 48 -1.99 2.15 -1.46
C ALA A 48 -3.27 1.77 -0.68
N ILE A 49 -3.16 1.61 0.64
CA ILE A 49 -4.30 1.35 1.53
C ILE A 49 -5.31 2.50 1.44
N SER A 50 -4.85 3.75 1.46
CA SER A 50 -5.70 4.92 1.36
C SER A 50 -6.47 5.00 0.03
N ILE A 51 -5.83 4.63 -1.09
CA ILE A 51 -6.47 4.53 -2.41
C ILE A 51 -7.56 3.44 -2.39
N VAL A 52 -7.25 2.25 -1.89
CA VAL A 52 -8.21 1.13 -1.81
C VAL A 52 -9.40 1.49 -0.91
N LYS A 53 -9.17 2.07 0.26
CA LYS A 53 -10.26 2.53 1.15
C LYS A 53 -11.12 3.60 0.50
N SER A 54 -10.51 4.54 -0.23
CA SER A 54 -11.25 5.57 -0.96
C SER A 54 -12.10 4.97 -2.08
N TRP A 55 -11.54 4.01 -2.82
CA TRP A 55 -12.27 3.25 -3.83
C TRP A 55 -13.47 2.49 -3.24
N CYS A 56 -13.27 1.80 -2.11
CA CYS A 56 -14.33 1.11 -1.37
C CYS A 56 -15.46 2.05 -0.94
N LYS A 57 -15.12 3.22 -0.36
CA LYS A 57 -16.11 4.20 0.12
C LYS A 57 -16.99 4.77 -1.00
N ASN A 58 -16.43 4.93 -2.20
CA ASN A 58 -17.16 5.50 -3.33
C ASN A 58 -18.21 4.56 -3.94
N ALA A 59 -18.14 3.26 -3.65
CA ALA A 59 -19.04 2.27 -4.22
C ALA A 59 -20.36 2.12 -3.48
N ASP A 60 -20.39 2.38 -2.16
CA ASP A 60 -21.54 2.00 -1.34
C ASP A 60 -22.64 3.06 -1.30
N GLY A 61 -22.46 4.28 -1.83
CA GLY A 61 -23.45 5.38 -1.83
C GLY A 61 -23.97 5.82 -0.44
N PHE A 62 -23.64 5.07 0.62
CA PHE A 62 -24.16 5.14 1.97
C PHE A 62 -23.18 4.45 2.94
N GLY A 63 -22.03 5.08 3.19
CA GLY A 63 -21.32 5.10 4.48
C GLY A 63 -21.06 3.81 5.30
N LYS A 64 -21.18 2.60 4.75
CA LYS A 64 -20.93 1.34 5.46
C LYS A 64 -19.99 0.45 4.66
N SER A 65 -18.72 0.84 4.60
CA SER A 65 -17.67 -0.06 4.11
C SER A 65 -17.28 -1.03 5.23
N ASP A 66 -18.09 -2.08 5.44
CA ASP A 66 -17.71 -3.27 6.23
C ASP A 66 -16.69 -4.17 5.48
N LYS A 67 -16.11 -3.66 4.38
CA LYS A 67 -15.16 -4.38 3.53
C LYS A 67 -13.85 -4.56 4.27
N LYS A 68 -13.37 -5.80 4.32
CA LYS A 68 -12.12 -6.15 5.01
C LYS A 68 -10.94 -5.89 4.09
N VAL A 69 -10.02 -5.03 4.53
CA VAL A 69 -8.74 -4.81 3.84
C VAL A 69 -7.68 -5.65 4.52
N LYS A 70 -7.00 -6.50 3.74
CA LYS A 70 -5.87 -7.32 4.18
C LYS A 70 -4.63 -6.87 3.42
N PHE A 71 -3.50 -6.76 4.13
CA PHE A 71 -2.20 -6.48 3.54
C PHE A 71 -1.30 -7.69 3.75
N ILE A 72 -0.81 -8.27 2.66
CA ILE A 72 0.07 -9.45 2.71
C ILE A 72 1.43 -9.07 2.15
N THR A 73 2.47 -9.34 2.94
CA THR A 73 3.86 -9.06 2.60
C THR A 73 4.78 -10.22 2.99
N VAL A 74 5.98 -10.27 2.42
CA VAL A 74 6.98 -11.30 2.77
C VAL A 74 7.82 -10.83 3.95
N CYS A 75 8.30 -9.58 3.91
CA CYS A 75 9.13 -9.01 4.97
C CYS A 75 8.70 -7.59 5.30
N ALA A 76 8.66 -7.25 6.58
CA ALA A 76 8.28 -5.91 7.05
C ALA A 76 9.28 -5.39 8.07
N SER A 77 9.60 -4.10 8.00
CA SER A 77 10.30 -3.44 9.09
C SER A 77 9.32 -3.18 10.23
N LYS A 78 9.77 -3.30 11.47
CA LYS A 78 8.95 -2.98 12.64
C LYS A 78 8.43 -1.55 12.60
N ALA A 79 9.29 -0.59 12.25
CA ALA A 79 8.92 0.82 12.14
C ALA A 79 7.84 1.06 11.07
N GLY A 80 7.95 0.43 9.91
CA GLY A 80 6.96 0.51 8.85
C GLY A 80 5.63 -0.12 9.25
N LEU A 81 5.66 -1.30 9.87
CA LEU A 81 4.46 -2.00 10.32
C LEU A 81 3.73 -1.24 11.45
N ASP A 82 4.46 -0.69 12.41
CA ASP A 82 3.89 0.09 13.51
C ASP A 82 3.22 1.38 13.00
N LYS A 83 3.87 2.06 12.04
CA LYS A 83 3.28 3.21 11.35
C LYS A 83 1.97 2.84 10.67
N LEU A 84 1.95 1.74 9.91
CA LEU A 84 0.76 1.29 9.19
C LEU A 84 -0.37 0.89 10.13
N ARG A 85 -0.07 0.16 11.21
CA ARG A 85 -1.05 -0.20 12.25
C ARG A 85 -1.64 1.03 12.93
N HIS A 86 -0.85 2.09 13.10
CA HIS A 86 -1.33 3.36 13.63
C HIS A 86 -2.23 4.10 12.64
N SER A 87 -1.81 4.25 11.37
CA SER A 87 -2.59 4.93 10.32
C SER A 87 -3.86 4.18 9.93
N HIS A 88 -3.84 2.85 10.00
CA HIS A 88 -4.86 1.97 9.45
C HIS A 88 -5.15 0.78 10.40
N PRO A 89 -5.69 1.05 11.60
CA PRO A 89 -5.95 0.01 12.61
C PRO A 89 -7.01 -1.02 12.20
N ASP A 90 -7.79 -0.70 11.16
CA ASP A 90 -8.83 -1.55 10.56
C ASP A 90 -8.30 -2.52 9.48
N VAL A 91 -6.99 -2.49 9.17
CA VAL A 91 -6.36 -3.39 8.20
C VAL A 91 -5.74 -4.60 8.92
N GLU A 92 -5.97 -5.79 8.39
CA GLU A 92 -5.28 -7.00 8.85
C GLU A 92 -3.94 -7.15 8.10
N TYR A 93 -2.84 -7.25 8.85
CA TYR A 93 -1.50 -7.38 8.27
C TYR A 93 -0.96 -8.81 8.44
N TYR A 94 -0.50 -9.40 7.34
CA TYR A 94 0.13 -10.71 7.29
C TYR A 94 1.55 -10.55 6.76
N THR A 95 2.55 -10.98 7.53
CA THR A 95 3.96 -10.96 7.13
C THR A 95 4.65 -12.26 7.52
N ALA A 96 5.60 -12.75 6.70
CA ALA A 96 6.36 -13.95 7.02
C ALA A 96 7.55 -13.65 7.96
N ALA A 97 8.14 -12.45 7.86
CA ALA A 97 9.24 -11.99 8.71
C ALA A 97 9.04 -10.53 9.14
N ILE A 98 9.62 -10.18 10.29
CA ILE A 98 9.71 -8.80 10.78
C ILE A 98 11.16 -8.54 11.17
N ASP A 99 11.80 -7.57 10.52
CA ASP A 99 13.13 -7.10 10.89
C ASP A 99 13.04 -5.79 11.70
N GLU A 100 13.97 -5.60 12.63
CA GLU A 100 13.93 -4.49 13.59
C GLU A 100 14.47 -3.18 13.01
N THR A 101 15.37 -3.24 12.02
CA THR A 101 16.16 -2.09 11.57
C THR A 101 15.82 -1.64 10.15
N LEU A 102 15.82 -0.33 9.98
CA LEU A 102 15.89 0.33 8.69
C LEU A 102 17.27 0.99 8.56
N SER A 103 17.84 0.91 7.38
CA SER A 103 19.05 1.63 6.99
C SER A 103 18.80 3.14 6.87
N SER A 104 19.87 3.93 6.69
CA SER A 104 19.77 5.38 6.49
C SER A 104 19.06 5.79 5.20
N ASN A 105 19.06 4.94 4.17
CA ASN A 105 18.30 5.13 2.94
C ASN A 105 16.86 4.58 3.03
N GLY A 106 16.43 4.11 4.21
CA GLY A 106 15.06 3.69 4.45
C GLY A 106 14.72 2.30 3.91
N SER A 107 15.72 1.42 3.74
CA SER A 107 15.53 0.02 3.38
C SER A 107 15.62 -0.87 4.61
N ILE A 108 14.86 -1.95 4.65
CA ILE A 108 14.89 -2.94 5.71
C ILE A 108 16.22 -3.70 5.75
N GLU A 109 16.80 -3.87 6.94
CA GLU A 109 18.04 -4.60 7.20
C GLU A 109 17.84 -5.64 8.31
N PRO A 110 18.32 -6.90 8.17
CA PRO A 110 19.07 -7.45 7.03
C PRO A 110 18.26 -7.54 5.73
N GLY A 111 16.93 -7.66 5.82
CA GLY A 111 16.03 -7.53 4.69
C GLY A 111 16.20 -8.58 3.60
N ILE A 112 15.67 -8.27 2.40
CA ILE A 112 15.74 -9.15 1.23
C ILE A 112 16.37 -8.49 0.00
N GLY A 113 16.96 -7.30 0.17
CA GLY A 113 17.48 -6.46 -0.91
C GLY A 113 16.37 -5.91 -1.81
N ASP A 114 16.73 -5.48 -3.02
CA ASP A 114 15.78 -4.97 -3.99
C ASP A 114 14.87 -6.09 -4.53
N CYS A 115 13.59 -6.04 -4.16
CA CYS A 115 12.61 -7.07 -4.52
C CYS A 115 12.31 -7.09 -6.02
N GLY A 116 12.27 -5.92 -6.66
CA GLY A 116 11.96 -5.79 -8.08
C GLY A 116 13.03 -6.47 -8.93
N ASN A 117 14.29 -6.14 -8.67
CA ASN A 117 15.44 -6.72 -9.36
C ASN A 117 15.53 -8.24 -9.15
N ARG A 118 15.16 -8.73 -7.96
CA ARG A 118 15.17 -10.18 -7.68
C ARG A 118 14.02 -10.93 -8.37
N LEU A 119 12.86 -10.29 -8.53
CA LEU A 119 11.68 -10.90 -9.17
C LEU A 119 11.74 -10.86 -10.70
N PHE A 120 12.23 -9.76 -11.27
CA PHE A 120 12.13 -9.49 -12.70
C PHE A 120 13.47 -9.46 -13.43
N GLY A 121 14.59 -9.56 -12.71
CA GLY A 121 15.92 -9.39 -13.26
C GLY A 121 16.28 -7.91 -13.49
N PRO A 122 17.56 -7.63 -13.79
CA PRO A 122 18.02 -6.30 -14.19
C PRO A 122 17.52 -5.88 -15.59
#